data_AF-A0A7W9Q684-F1
#
_entry.id   AF-A0A7W9Q684-F1
#
_cell.length_a   1.000
_cell.length_b   1.000
_cell.length_c   1.000
_cell.angle_alpha   90.00
_cell.angle_beta   90.00
_cell.angle_gamma   90.00
#
_symmetry.space_group_name_H-M   'P 1'
#
loop_
_entity.id
_entity.type
_entity.pdbx_description
1 polymer ?
#
loop_
_entity_poly.entity_id
_entity_poly.type
_entity_poly.pdbx_seq_one_letter_code
_entity_poly.pdbx_strand_id
1 'polypeptide(L)'
;MQGPAPHDTQRTDEAAGVCAAMSPEAVDNLLAELGTAAIQVLSEAEAVVRRKNELRDIDEDLIDRRHESGANPYAPDSALASVRARLAGRSAVLHGEAAREFVAWWADAATVALVTAACRASPHEYRMVAANPEVAMDDEGLAQLPEVPERSRQLIELGAHMHDNGDGLWEMVTDLATRCGMRIGQDADGEVSVYEDGFADSRRHRLWGDHWADHRVPALPTCEQLSWLLADAPPGVLVRLQTAIEAIDATLVAKTRAERLEAKNDPWTAEEIVEHSTLSGQVDGLTRLLADYAQAAAAGVPAARAMPHRDRREAAIDALNSEHCHRLPASDIAG
;
A
#
# COMPACT_ATOMS: atom_id res chain seq x y z
N MET A 1 -33.20 18.89 61.48
CA MET A 1 -33.49 18.11 60.27
C MET A 1 -32.48 18.52 59.20
N GLN A 2 -31.43 17.75 59.02
CA GLN A 2 -30.51 17.81 57.88
C GLN A 2 -29.68 16.51 57.98
N GLY A 3 -30.04 15.54 57.15
CA GLY A 3 -29.34 14.25 57.07
C GLY A 3 -28.14 14.36 56.13
N PRO A 4 -27.02 13.67 56.40
CA PRO A 4 -25.91 13.57 55.47
C PRO A 4 -26.28 12.61 54.35
N ALA A 5 -26.13 13.04 53.11
CA ALA A 5 -26.23 12.18 51.93
C ALA A 5 -24.93 11.36 51.79
N PRO A 6 -25.02 10.05 51.48
CA PRO A 6 -23.84 9.26 51.14
C PRO A 6 -23.41 9.58 49.70
N HIS A 7 -22.18 10.06 49.54
CA HIS A 7 -21.51 10.10 48.25
C HIS A 7 -21.12 8.66 47.87
N ASP A 8 -22.00 8.00 47.11
CA ASP A 8 -21.66 6.80 46.36
C ASP A 8 -20.61 7.19 45.32
N THR A 9 -19.38 6.76 45.57
CA THR A 9 -18.28 6.87 44.61
C THR A 9 -18.42 5.67 43.69
N GLN A 10 -19.37 5.73 42.75
CA GLN A 10 -19.40 4.81 41.62
C GLN A 10 -18.19 5.10 40.75
N ARG A 11 -17.15 4.31 41.01
CA ARG A 11 -16.01 4.09 40.15
C ARG A 11 -16.53 3.60 38.80
N THR A 12 -16.54 4.48 37.81
CA THR A 12 -16.74 4.12 36.40
C THR A 12 -15.49 3.37 35.93
N ASP A 13 -15.39 2.09 36.26
CA ASP A 13 -14.49 1.10 35.63
C ASP A 13 -15.16 0.52 34.36
N GLU A 14 -15.81 1.36 33.55
CA GLU A 14 -16.40 0.98 32.26
C GLU A 14 -15.86 1.89 31.16
N ALA A 15 -14.84 1.38 30.47
CA ALA A 15 -14.41 1.67 29.09
C ALA A 15 -12.88 1.65 28.95
N ALA A 16 -12.24 0.57 29.41
CA ALA A 16 -11.12 0.05 28.62
C ALA A 16 -11.78 -0.81 27.54
N GLY A 17 -11.96 -0.24 26.34
CA GLY A 17 -12.46 -0.97 25.18
C GLY A 17 -11.58 -2.20 24.98
N VAL A 18 -12.11 -3.37 25.32
CA VAL A 18 -11.42 -4.62 25.02
C VAL A 18 -11.48 -4.79 23.51
N CYS A 19 -10.43 -4.31 22.87
CA CYS A 19 -10.03 -4.56 21.50
C CYS A 19 -10.43 -5.98 21.06
N ALA A 20 -11.46 -6.07 20.22
CA ALA A 20 -12.14 -7.33 19.93
C ALA A 20 -11.36 -8.12 18.86
N ALA A 21 -10.79 -9.25 19.27
CA ALA A 21 -10.23 -10.21 18.33
C ALA A 21 -11.32 -10.73 17.39
N MET A 22 -11.06 -10.72 16.07
CA MET A 22 -12.06 -11.14 15.10
C MET A 22 -12.30 -12.66 15.17
N SER A 23 -13.56 -13.07 15.01
CA SER A 23 -13.91 -14.48 14.86
C SER A 23 -13.45 -15.01 13.49
N PRO A 24 -13.17 -16.32 13.35
CA PRO A 24 -12.80 -16.89 12.05
C PRO A 24 -13.84 -16.63 10.94
N GLU A 25 -15.13 -16.65 11.29
CA GLU A 25 -16.23 -16.35 10.37
C GLU A 25 -16.23 -14.88 9.94
N ALA A 26 -15.99 -13.95 10.86
CA ALA A 26 -15.88 -12.53 10.52
C ALA A 26 -14.70 -12.26 9.57
N VAL A 27 -13.57 -12.94 9.78
CA VAL A 27 -12.41 -12.86 8.88
C VAL A 27 -12.74 -13.42 7.50
N ASP A 28 -13.39 -14.58 7.42
CA ASP A 28 -13.75 -15.20 6.14
C ASP A 28 -14.74 -14.33 5.35
N ASN A 29 -15.74 -13.76 6.02
CA ASN A 29 -16.70 -12.84 5.43
C ASN A 29 -16.00 -11.58 4.89
N LEU A 30 -15.14 -10.96 5.70
CA LEU A 30 -14.38 -9.78 5.28
C LEU A 30 -13.52 -10.07 4.04
N LEU A 31 -12.79 -11.18 4.02
CA LEU A 31 -11.95 -11.55 2.87
C LEU A 31 -12.77 -11.84 1.61
N ALA A 32 -13.96 -12.43 1.74
CA ALA A 32 -14.86 -12.68 0.63
C ALA A 32 -15.48 -11.38 0.06
N GLU A 33 -15.86 -10.46 0.95
CA GLU A 33 -16.35 -9.13 0.57
C GLU A 33 -15.25 -8.31 -0.12
N LEU A 34 -14.03 -8.30 0.44
CA LEU A 34 -12.86 -7.68 -0.16
C LEU A 34 -12.56 -8.25 -1.56
N GLY A 35 -12.59 -9.58 -1.72
CA GLY A 35 -12.37 -10.21 -3.02
C GLY A 35 -13.43 -9.81 -4.06
N THR A 36 -14.70 -9.73 -3.64
CA THR A 36 -15.80 -9.30 -4.52
C THR A 36 -15.63 -7.84 -4.94
N ALA A 37 -15.34 -6.95 -3.99
CA ALA A 37 -15.09 -5.54 -4.26
C ALA A 37 -13.82 -5.34 -5.12
N ALA A 38 -12.76 -6.09 -4.89
CA ALA A 38 -11.53 -6.02 -5.68
C ALA A 38 -11.79 -6.38 -7.15
N ILE A 39 -12.55 -7.45 -7.41
CA ILE A 39 -12.96 -7.82 -8.78
C ILE A 39 -13.72 -6.67 -9.45
N GLN A 40 -14.65 -6.04 -8.72
CA GLN A 40 -15.39 -4.90 -9.25
C GLN A 40 -14.47 -3.72 -9.59
N VAL A 41 -13.64 -3.28 -8.65
CA VAL A 41 -12.72 -2.13 -8.83
C VAL A 41 -11.73 -2.39 -9.97
N LEU A 42 -11.20 -3.61 -10.09
CA LEU A 42 -10.33 -4.00 -11.20
C LEU A 42 -11.07 -3.92 -12.54
N SER A 43 -12.31 -4.39 -12.60
CA SER A 43 -13.11 -4.32 -13.83
C SER A 43 -13.43 -2.89 -14.26
N GLU A 44 -13.66 -2.00 -13.29
CA GLU A 44 -13.86 -0.57 -13.50
C GLU A 44 -12.58 0.10 -14.02
N ALA A 45 -11.43 -0.19 -13.42
CA ALA A 45 -10.13 0.30 -13.89
C ALA A 45 -9.83 -0.16 -15.33
N GLU A 46 -10.06 -1.45 -15.64
CA GLU A 46 -9.91 -1.97 -17.00
C GLU A 46 -10.86 -1.29 -18.00
N ALA A 47 -12.10 -1.00 -17.60
CA ALA A 47 -13.06 -0.29 -18.46
C ALA A 47 -12.61 1.14 -18.77
N VAL A 48 -12.06 1.86 -17.79
CA VAL A 48 -11.52 3.21 -17.98
C VAL A 48 -10.26 3.18 -18.86
N VAL A 49 -9.39 2.16 -18.72
CA VAL A 49 -8.23 1.99 -19.61
C VAL A 49 -8.67 1.72 -21.06
N ARG A 50 -9.67 0.86 -21.28
CA ARG A 50 -10.24 0.66 -22.63
C ARG A 50 -10.76 1.97 -23.21
N ARG A 51 -11.50 2.74 -22.42
CA ARG A 51 -12.03 4.04 -22.83
C ARG A 51 -10.93 5.06 -23.15
N LYS A 52 -9.85 5.09 -22.37
CA LYS A 52 -8.65 5.90 -22.65
C LYS A 52 -8.08 5.56 -24.02
N ASN A 53 -7.87 4.28 -24.30
CA ASN A 53 -7.28 3.83 -25.56
C ASN A 53 -8.17 4.21 -26.76
N GLU A 54 -9.49 3.96 -26.68
CA GLU A 54 -10.43 4.38 -27.73
C GLU A 54 -10.35 5.89 -28.05
N LEU A 55 -10.31 6.72 -27.01
CA LEU A 55 -10.25 8.18 -27.18
C LEU A 55 -8.90 8.67 -27.68
N ARG A 56 -7.81 7.96 -27.34
CA ARG A 56 -6.48 8.23 -27.86
C ARG A 56 -6.41 7.89 -29.36
N ASP A 57 -6.92 6.72 -29.75
CA ASP A 57 -6.93 6.30 -31.16
C ASP A 57 -7.73 7.28 -32.03
N ILE A 58 -8.86 7.80 -31.52
CA ILE A 58 -9.64 8.86 -32.20
C ILE A 58 -8.84 10.16 -32.33
N ASP A 59 -8.09 10.56 -31.30
CA ASP A 59 -7.27 11.77 -31.34
C ASP A 59 -6.10 11.62 -32.34
N GLU A 60 -5.43 10.48 -32.34
CA GLU A 60 -4.37 10.13 -33.29
C GLU A 60 -4.88 10.12 -34.74
N ASP A 61 -6.02 9.47 -35.01
CA ASP A 61 -6.67 9.48 -36.33
C ASP A 61 -6.97 10.91 -36.84
N LEU A 62 -7.38 11.81 -35.95
CA LEU A 62 -7.66 13.20 -36.30
C LEU A 62 -6.38 14.00 -36.55
N ILE A 63 -5.30 13.70 -35.84
CA ILE A 63 -3.97 14.28 -36.05
C ILE A 63 -3.42 13.84 -37.42
N ASP A 64 -3.52 12.55 -37.75
CA ASP A 64 -3.02 11.99 -39.01
C ASP A 64 -3.77 12.57 -40.21
N ARG A 65 -5.11 12.57 -40.16
CA ARG A 65 -5.93 13.17 -41.23
C ARG A 65 -5.62 14.65 -41.43
N ARG A 66 -5.28 15.38 -40.37
CA ARG A 66 -4.90 16.80 -40.46
C ARG A 66 -3.55 16.95 -41.17
N HIS A 67 -2.57 16.10 -40.84
CA HIS A 67 -1.26 16.10 -41.50
C HIS A 67 -1.40 15.81 -43.00
N GLU A 68 -2.26 14.86 -43.37
CA GLU A 68 -2.52 14.49 -44.77
C GLU A 68 -3.29 15.56 -45.55
N SER A 69 -4.30 16.18 -44.93
CA SER A 69 -5.21 17.12 -45.61
C SER A 69 -4.74 18.57 -45.60
N GLY A 70 -3.71 18.92 -44.83
CA GLY A 70 -3.31 20.32 -44.60
C GLY A 70 -4.40 21.15 -43.90
N ALA A 71 -5.32 20.49 -43.20
CA ALA A 71 -6.45 21.13 -42.54
C ALA A 71 -6.00 22.09 -41.41
N ASN A 72 -6.87 23.04 -41.07
CA ASN A 72 -6.62 24.03 -40.02
C ASN A 72 -6.22 23.33 -38.69
N PRO A 73 -5.03 23.64 -38.13
CA PRO A 73 -4.57 23.04 -36.88
C PRO A 73 -5.40 23.42 -35.65
N TYR A 74 -6.29 24.40 -35.78
CA TYR A 74 -7.16 24.90 -34.71
C TYR A 74 -8.63 24.49 -34.89
N ALA A 75 -8.90 23.38 -35.60
CA ALA A 75 -10.25 22.86 -35.73
C ALA A 75 -10.84 22.49 -34.34
N PRO A 76 -12.02 23.05 -33.97
CA PRO A 76 -12.62 22.81 -32.65
C PRO A 76 -12.84 21.33 -32.31
N ASP A 77 -13.19 20.52 -33.30
CA ASP A 77 -13.45 19.09 -33.09
C ASP A 77 -12.20 18.33 -32.66
N SER A 78 -11.03 18.69 -33.20
CA SER A 78 -9.78 18.06 -32.81
C SER A 78 -9.31 18.57 -31.45
N ALA A 79 -9.49 19.86 -31.14
CA ALA A 79 -9.23 20.36 -29.79
C ALA A 79 -10.11 19.64 -28.74
N LEU A 80 -11.38 19.37 -29.07
CA LEU A 80 -12.28 18.62 -28.20
C LEU A 80 -11.84 17.15 -28.04
N ALA A 81 -11.39 16.50 -29.11
CA ALA A 81 -10.85 15.13 -29.06
C ALA A 81 -9.63 15.04 -28.14
N SER A 82 -8.65 15.94 -28.30
CA SER A 82 -7.45 15.95 -27.45
C SER A 82 -7.77 16.25 -25.97
N VAL A 83 -8.74 17.13 -25.70
CA VAL A 83 -9.22 17.38 -24.32
C VAL A 83 -9.84 16.11 -23.73
N ARG A 84 -10.66 15.38 -24.49
CA ARG A 84 -11.28 14.12 -24.04
C ARG A 84 -10.26 13.02 -23.80
N ALA A 85 -9.31 12.84 -24.71
CA ALA A 85 -8.21 11.88 -24.56
C ALA A 85 -7.39 12.17 -23.29
N ARG A 86 -7.05 13.44 -23.05
CA ARG A 86 -6.35 13.87 -21.83
C ARG A 86 -7.15 13.61 -20.55
N LEU A 87 -8.46 13.91 -20.54
CA LEU A 87 -9.32 13.63 -19.39
C LEU A 87 -9.44 12.13 -19.12
N ALA A 88 -9.58 11.32 -20.16
CA ALA A 88 -9.60 9.87 -20.04
C ALA A 88 -8.26 9.30 -19.54
N GLY A 89 -7.14 9.88 -19.98
CA GLY A 89 -5.81 9.57 -19.46
C GLY A 89 -5.70 9.79 -17.96
N ARG A 90 -6.10 10.97 -17.46
CA ARG A 90 -6.12 11.27 -16.02
C ARG A 90 -7.05 10.33 -15.25
N SER A 91 -8.24 10.06 -15.80
CA SER A 91 -9.19 9.13 -15.18
C SER A 91 -8.61 7.72 -15.05
N ALA A 92 -7.90 7.23 -16.07
CA ALA A 92 -7.29 5.91 -16.05
C ALA A 92 -6.18 5.80 -15.00
N VAL A 93 -5.37 6.84 -14.83
CA VAL A 93 -4.35 6.90 -13.77
C VAL A 93 -5.01 6.80 -12.40
N LEU A 94 -6.02 7.64 -12.12
CA LEU A 94 -6.71 7.66 -10.82
C LEU A 94 -7.40 6.32 -10.51
N HIS A 95 -8.06 5.69 -11.49
CA HIS A 95 -8.67 4.37 -11.26
C HIS A 95 -7.61 3.27 -11.07
N GLY A 96 -6.48 3.36 -11.78
CA GLY A 96 -5.37 2.42 -11.62
C GLY A 96 -4.72 2.52 -10.24
N GLU A 97 -4.51 3.75 -9.75
CA GLU A 97 -4.01 4.02 -8.40
C GLU A 97 -5.00 3.50 -7.36
N ALA A 98 -6.28 3.89 -7.42
CA ALA A 98 -7.31 3.43 -6.50
C ALA A 98 -7.45 1.89 -6.47
N ALA A 99 -7.40 1.25 -7.64
CA ALA A 99 -7.40 -0.21 -7.74
C ALA A 99 -6.18 -0.84 -7.07
N ARG A 100 -4.99 -0.24 -7.25
CA ARG A 100 -3.76 -0.70 -6.59
C ARG A 100 -3.86 -0.56 -5.08
N GLU A 101 -4.33 0.58 -4.56
CA GLU A 101 -4.47 0.79 -3.12
C GLU A 101 -5.46 -0.20 -2.51
N PHE A 102 -6.60 -0.42 -3.17
CA PHE A 102 -7.62 -1.35 -2.72
C PHE A 102 -7.09 -2.80 -2.69
N VAL A 103 -6.43 -3.23 -3.77
CA VAL A 103 -5.87 -4.58 -3.84
C VAL A 103 -4.69 -4.76 -2.87
N ALA A 104 -3.88 -3.72 -2.64
CA ALA A 104 -2.83 -3.73 -1.61
C ALA A 104 -3.42 -3.97 -0.22
N TRP A 105 -4.52 -3.29 0.13
CA TRP A 105 -5.25 -3.55 1.36
C TRP A 105 -5.78 -5.00 1.43
N TRP A 106 -6.37 -5.51 0.35
CA TRP A 106 -6.86 -6.89 0.34
C TRP A 106 -5.73 -7.92 0.51
N ALA A 107 -4.60 -7.73 -0.19
CA ALA A 107 -3.42 -8.56 -0.06
C ALA A 107 -2.91 -8.60 1.38
N ASP A 108 -2.78 -7.43 2.01
CA ASP A 108 -2.39 -7.29 3.40
C ASP A 108 -3.35 -7.99 4.37
N ALA A 109 -4.67 -7.75 4.24
CA ALA A 109 -5.68 -8.40 5.07
C ALA A 109 -5.65 -9.93 4.92
N ALA A 110 -5.47 -10.42 3.69
CA ALA A 110 -5.35 -11.85 3.41
C ALA A 110 -4.07 -12.45 4.02
N THR A 111 -2.95 -11.73 3.98
CA THR A 111 -1.70 -12.11 4.65
C THR A 111 -1.89 -12.18 6.17
N VAL A 112 -2.46 -11.15 6.79
CA VAL A 112 -2.70 -11.11 8.25
C VAL A 112 -3.58 -12.28 8.66
N ALA A 113 -4.66 -12.54 7.94
CA ALA A 113 -5.54 -13.67 8.18
C ALA A 113 -4.82 -15.02 8.04
N LEU A 114 -3.96 -15.17 7.02
CA LEU A 114 -3.18 -16.38 6.78
C LEU A 114 -2.16 -16.63 7.90
N VAL A 115 -1.39 -15.61 8.28
CA VAL A 115 -0.37 -15.72 9.33
C VAL A 115 -1.02 -16.01 10.68
N THR A 116 -2.06 -15.27 11.05
CA THR A 116 -2.77 -15.49 12.32
C THR A 116 -3.42 -16.88 12.36
N ALA A 117 -4.02 -17.34 11.25
CA ALA A 117 -4.52 -18.71 11.13
C ALA A 117 -3.44 -19.77 11.34
N ALA A 118 -2.27 -19.60 10.70
CA ALA A 118 -1.14 -20.52 10.82
C ALA A 118 -0.60 -20.61 12.26
N CYS A 119 -0.80 -19.56 13.05
CA CYS A 119 -0.35 -19.43 14.43
C CYS A 119 -1.47 -19.62 15.47
N ARG A 120 -2.69 -19.97 15.02
CA ARG A 120 -3.89 -20.12 15.86
C ARG A 120 -4.20 -18.88 16.71
N ALA A 121 -3.89 -17.72 16.17
CA ALA A 121 -4.29 -16.42 16.70
C ALA A 121 -5.51 -15.90 15.96
N SER A 122 -6.22 -14.96 16.58
CA SER A 122 -7.24 -14.17 15.90
C SER A 122 -6.64 -12.83 15.50
N PRO A 123 -6.86 -12.36 14.27
CA PRO A 123 -6.42 -11.04 13.87
C PRO A 123 -7.22 -9.97 14.63
N HIS A 124 -6.55 -8.86 14.90
CA HIS A 124 -7.16 -7.69 15.49
C HIS A 124 -8.02 -6.96 14.45
N GLU A 125 -9.24 -6.53 14.81
CA GLU A 125 -10.13 -5.80 13.88
C GLU A 125 -9.46 -4.57 13.28
N TYR A 126 -8.92 -3.68 14.13
CA TYR A 126 -8.18 -2.50 13.65
C TYR A 126 -7.04 -2.85 12.69
N ARG A 127 -6.32 -3.96 12.87
CA ARG A 127 -5.25 -4.35 11.93
C ARG A 127 -5.79 -4.73 10.56
N MET A 128 -6.97 -5.34 10.50
CA MET A 128 -7.62 -5.76 9.26
C MET A 128 -8.24 -4.59 8.49
N VAL A 129 -8.66 -3.53 9.18
CA VAL A 129 -9.32 -2.36 8.55
C VAL A 129 -8.40 -1.15 8.39
N ALA A 130 -7.30 -1.06 9.11
CA ALA A 130 -6.46 0.15 9.14
C ALA A 130 -5.78 0.49 7.81
N ALA A 131 -5.55 -0.53 6.98
CA ALA A 131 -5.03 -0.38 5.64
C ALA A 131 -6.08 0.13 4.62
N ASN A 132 -7.35 0.23 5.01
CA ASN A 132 -8.39 0.76 4.14
C ASN A 132 -8.18 2.28 3.90
N PRO A 133 -8.08 2.72 2.63
CA PRO A 133 -7.96 4.15 2.28
C PRO A 133 -9.10 5.03 2.81
N GLU A 134 -10.31 4.49 2.90
CA GLU A 134 -11.53 5.31 3.07
C GLU A 134 -12.09 5.28 4.49
N VAL A 135 -11.60 4.38 5.36
CA VAL A 135 -12.11 4.26 6.73
C VAL A 135 -11.45 5.31 7.61
N ALA A 136 -12.25 6.18 8.21
CA ALA A 136 -11.78 7.01 9.32
C ALA A 136 -11.57 6.10 10.55
N MET A 137 -10.42 6.20 11.19
CA MET A 137 -10.15 5.56 12.49
C MET A 137 -10.17 6.64 13.57
N ASP A 138 -10.72 6.28 14.73
CA ASP A 138 -10.64 7.08 15.94
C ASP A 138 -9.26 6.97 16.58
N ASP A 139 -9.00 7.83 17.57
CA ASP A 139 -7.72 7.86 18.29
C ASP A 139 -7.42 6.53 18.99
N GLU A 140 -8.47 5.83 19.48
CA GLU A 140 -8.33 4.50 20.09
C GLU A 140 -7.84 3.47 19.08
N GLY A 141 -8.43 3.43 17.87
CA GLY A 141 -7.99 2.55 16.81
C GLY A 141 -6.60 2.89 16.28
N LEU A 142 -6.27 4.18 16.15
CA LEU A 142 -4.93 4.63 15.73
C LEU A 142 -3.85 4.18 16.72
N ALA A 143 -4.15 4.21 18.02
CA ALA A 143 -3.25 3.73 19.07
C ALA A 143 -2.97 2.22 19.01
N GLN A 144 -3.73 1.45 18.21
CA GLN A 144 -3.52 0.01 18.01
C GLN A 144 -2.57 -0.28 16.84
N LEU A 145 -2.20 0.73 16.06
CA LEU A 145 -1.23 0.59 14.98
C LEU A 145 0.20 0.67 15.53
N PRO A 146 1.20 0.13 14.79
CA PRO A 146 2.60 0.32 15.15
C PRO A 146 2.91 1.80 15.37
N GLU A 147 3.49 2.13 16.52
CA GLU A 147 3.95 3.49 16.80
C GLU A 147 5.12 3.84 15.88
N VAL A 148 5.25 5.13 15.56
CA VAL A 148 6.46 5.63 14.90
C VAL A 148 7.65 5.40 15.83
N PRO A 149 8.76 4.80 15.37
CA PRO A 149 9.94 4.62 16.20
C PRO A 149 10.38 5.96 16.81
N GLU A 150 10.56 5.99 18.12
CA GLU A 150 10.87 7.21 18.87
C GLU A 150 12.13 7.93 18.33
N ARG A 151 13.11 7.16 17.87
CA ARG A 151 14.30 7.71 17.21
C ARG A 151 13.97 8.48 15.93
N SER A 152 13.06 7.96 15.10
CA SER A 152 12.62 8.63 13.87
C SER A 152 11.87 9.91 14.21
N ARG A 153 10.97 9.87 15.19
CA ARG A 153 10.25 11.04 15.70
C ARG A 153 11.23 12.15 16.13
N GLN A 154 12.21 11.82 16.97
CA GLN A 154 13.22 12.77 17.44
C GLN A 154 14.07 13.38 16.30
N LEU A 155 14.41 12.59 15.29
CA LEU A 155 15.15 13.07 14.11
C LEU A 155 14.31 14.03 13.28
N ILE A 156 13.02 13.73 13.10
CA ILE A 156 12.08 14.60 12.38
C ILE A 156 11.89 15.90 13.15
N GLU A 157 11.63 15.83 14.45
CA GLU A 157 11.47 17.01 15.32
C GLU A 157 12.71 17.90 15.30
N LEU A 158 13.90 17.32 15.48
CA LEU A 158 15.16 18.06 15.43
C LEU A 158 15.38 18.70 14.06
N GLY A 159 15.19 17.93 12.99
CA GLY A 159 15.34 18.43 11.62
C GLY A 159 14.36 19.56 11.29
N ALA A 160 13.13 19.45 11.79
CA ALA A 160 12.10 20.45 11.60
C ALA A 160 12.44 21.75 12.34
N HIS A 161 13.00 21.67 13.56
CA HIS A 161 13.50 22.84 14.29
C HIS A 161 14.76 23.47 13.66
N MET A 162 15.51 22.70 12.87
CA MET A 162 16.73 23.16 12.21
C MET A 162 16.48 23.73 10.79
N HIS A 163 15.23 23.83 10.33
CA HIS A 163 14.91 24.12 8.92
C HIS A 163 15.46 25.46 8.42
N ASP A 164 15.70 26.44 9.31
CA ASP A 164 16.29 27.75 8.98
C ASP A 164 17.72 27.66 8.42
N ASN A 165 18.33 26.47 8.43
CA ASN A 165 19.72 26.24 8.01
C ASN A 165 19.88 25.74 6.57
N GLY A 166 18.81 25.61 5.78
CA GLY A 166 18.87 25.40 4.31
C GLY A 166 17.82 24.46 3.73
N ASP A 167 17.41 24.74 2.48
CA ASP A 167 16.31 24.07 1.77
C ASP A 167 16.46 22.53 1.67
N GLY A 168 17.68 22.03 1.51
CA GLY A 168 17.93 20.58 1.36
C GLY A 168 17.69 19.76 2.63
N LEU A 169 17.82 20.36 3.82
CA LEU A 169 17.49 19.67 5.08
C LEU A 169 15.98 19.53 5.22
N TRP A 170 15.22 20.56 4.84
CA TRP A 170 13.76 20.54 4.94
C TRP A 170 13.13 19.49 4.03
N GLU A 171 13.62 19.33 2.79
CA GLU A 171 13.15 18.28 1.88
C GLU A 171 13.41 16.89 2.45
N MET A 172 14.61 16.63 2.97
CA MET A 172 14.97 15.34 3.58
C MET A 172 14.13 15.02 4.82
N VAL A 173 13.89 16.01 5.68
CA VAL A 173 13.10 15.86 6.90
C VAL A 173 11.63 15.65 6.56
N THR A 174 11.11 16.34 5.54
CA THR A 174 9.74 16.15 5.03
C THR A 174 9.55 14.75 4.43
N ASP A 175 10.52 14.26 3.66
CA ASP A 175 10.50 12.89 3.12
C ASP A 175 10.50 11.86 4.25
N LEU A 176 11.40 12.02 5.25
CA LEU A 176 11.46 11.14 6.41
C LEU A 176 10.15 11.16 7.22
N ALA A 177 9.56 12.34 7.43
CA ALA A 177 8.28 12.47 8.12
C ALA A 177 7.18 11.71 7.36
N THR A 178 7.10 11.90 6.04
CA THR A 178 6.14 11.21 5.18
C THR A 178 6.32 9.70 5.24
N ARG A 179 7.56 9.20 5.12
CA ARG A 179 7.88 7.76 5.24
C ARG A 179 7.49 7.16 6.58
N CYS A 180 7.55 7.95 7.66
CA CYS A 180 7.12 7.55 8.99
C CYS A 180 5.61 7.75 9.25
N GLY A 181 4.83 8.23 8.28
CA GLY A 181 3.42 8.55 8.48
C GLY A 181 3.20 9.69 9.48
N MET A 182 4.06 10.71 9.40
CA MET A 182 4.01 11.94 10.19
C MET A 182 3.90 13.16 9.28
N ARG A 183 3.38 14.26 9.83
CA ARG A 183 3.39 15.57 9.18
C ARG A 183 4.06 16.60 10.04
N ILE A 184 4.70 17.53 9.36
CA ILE A 184 5.31 18.71 9.97
C ILE A 184 4.37 19.87 9.66
N GLY A 185 3.96 20.59 10.70
CA GLY A 185 3.16 21.79 10.57
C GLY A 185 3.60 22.85 11.56
N GLN A 186 2.91 23.97 11.55
CA GLN A 186 3.06 25.02 12.55
C GLN A 186 1.81 25.01 13.44
N ASP A 187 2.02 25.09 14.74
CA ASP A 187 0.93 25.25 15.69
C ASP A 187 0.36 26.68 15.68
N ALA A 188 -0.57 26.97 16.58
CA ALA A 188 -1.21 28.28 16.68
C ALA A 188 -0.23 29.42 17.07
N ASP A 189 0.90 29.07 17.69
CA ASP A 189 1.94 30.01 18.11
C ASP A 189 3.02 30.19 17.03
N GLY A 190 2.92 29.45 15.92
CA GLY A 190 3.88 29.46 14.82
C GLY A 190 5.09 28.55 15.07
N GLU A 191 5.07 27.77 16.14
CA GLU A 191 6.12 26.81 16.46
C GLU A 191 5.96 25.55 15.62
N VAL A 192 7.09 25.00 15.18
CA VAL A 192 7.10 23.82 14.32
C VAL A 192 6.77 22.59 15.17
N SER A 193 5.67 21.93 14.83
CA SER A 193 5.20 20.71 15.50
C SER A 193 5.16 19.54 14.52
N VAL A 194 5.48 18.36 15.03
CA VAL A 194 5.38 17.11 14.29
C VAL A 194 4.21 16.33 14.86
N TYR A 195 3.24 15.99 14.03
CA TYR A 195 2.03 15.30 14.47
C TYR A 195 1.60 14.22 13.49
N GLU A 196 0.81 13.31 14.02
CA GLU A 196 0.15 12.26 13.27
C GLU A 196 -1.16 12.83 12.71
N ASP A 197 -1.34 12.79 11.39
CA ASP A 197 -2.45 13.47 10.73
C ASP A 197 -3.75 12.64 10.65
N GLY A 198 -3.67 11.38 11.07
CA GLY A 198 -4.79 10.43 11.06
C GLY A 198 -5.24 9.99 9.66
N PHE A 199 -4.55 10.39 8.58
CA PHE A 199 -4.93 10.01 7.22
C PHE A 199 -4.53 8.55 6.90
N ALA A 200 -5.20 7.98 5.92
CA ALA A 200 -4.95 6.59 5.52
C ALA A 200 -3.53 6.33 5.06
N ASP A 201 -2.90 7.32 4.40
CA ASP A 201 -1.53 7.16 3.93
C ASP A 201 -0.55 7.00 5.09
N SER A 202 -0.68 7.82 6.13
CA SER A 202 0.12 7.71 7.36
C SER A 202 -0.04 6.36 8.05
N ARG A 203 -1.27 5.81 8.07
CA ARG A 203 -1.52 4.46 8.60
C ARG A 203 -0.82 3.38 7.78
N ARG A 204 -0.90 3.46 6.44
CA ARG A 204 -0.23 2.52 5.52
C ARG A 204 1.28 2.60 5.65
N HIS A 205 1.85 3.79 5.79
CA HIS A 205 3.27 3.98 6.08
C HIS A 205 3.68 3.28 7.39
N ARG A 206 2.87 3.30 8.45
CA ARG A 206 3.21 2.57 9.69
C ARG A 206 3.07 1.06 9.57
N LEU A 207 2.13 0.60 8.75
CA LEU A 207 1.85 -0.83 8.58
C LEU A 207 2.80 -1.52 7.60
N TRP A 208 3.23 -0.81 6.57
CA TRP A 208 3.94 -1.36 5.41
C TRP A 208 5.28 -0.69 5.11
N GLY A 209 5.58 0.40 5.83
CA GLY A 209 6.80 1.20 5.74
C GLY A 209 7.30 1.51 4.35
N ASP A 210 8.57 1.16 4.11
CA ASP A 210 9.30 1.58 2.92
C ASP A 210 8.73 0.91 1.66
N HIS A 211 8.15 -0.30 1.77
CA HIS A 211 7.48 -0.94 0.64
C HIS A 211 6.28 -0.13 0.14
N TRP A 212 5.52 0.50 1.03
CA TRP A 212 4.45 1.39 0.61
C TRP A 212 4.99 2.69 0.03
N ALA A 213 5.99 3.29 0.69
CA ALA A 213 6.59 4.54 0.26
C ALA A 213 7.20 4.44 -1.15
N ASP A 214 7.97 3.38 -1.41
CA ASP A 214 8.71 3.23 -2.67
C ASP A 214 7.85 2.56 -3.76
N HIS A 215 6.98 1.62 -3.38
CA HIS A 215 6.34 0.74 -4.35
C HIS A 215 4.81 0.78 -4.37
N ARG A 216 4.16 1.39 -3.36
CA ARG A 216 2.72 1.33 -3.14
C ARG A 216 2.21 -0.12 -3.06
N VAL A 217 2.97 -0.97 -2.36
CA VAL A 217 2.63 -2.37 -2.08
C VAL A 217 2.71 -2.64 -0.58
N PRO A 218 1.93 -3.59 -0.04
CA PRO A 218 2.05 -3.97 1.36
C PRO A 218 3.33 -4.77 1.60
N ALA A 219 3.80 -4.79 2.84
CA ALA A 219 4.90 -5.67 3.24
C ALA A 219 4.42 -7.13 3.25
N LEU A 220 4.84 -7.90 2.24
CA LEU A 220 4.48 -9.32 2.11
C LEU A 220 5.53 -10.22 2.78
N PRO A 221 5.16 -11.41 3.30
CA PRO A 221 6.12 -12.35 3.85
C PRO A 221 7.03 -12.88 2.76
N THR A 222 8.31 -13.08 3.09
CA THR A 222 9.29 -13.73 2.21
C THR A 222 8.94 -15.21 1.96
N CYS A 223 9.47 -15.78 0.86
CA CYS A 223 9.31 -17.22 0.57
C CYS A 223 9.84 -18.13 1.70
N GLU A 224 10.88 -17.70 2.42
CA GLU A 224 11.42 -18.41 3.59
C GLU A 224 10.43 -18.39 4.77
N GLN A 225 9.89 -17.21 5.10
CA GLN A 225 8.88 -17.07 6.13
C GLN A 225 7.64 -17.90 5.82
N LEU A 226 7.15 -17.88 4.56
CA LEU A 226 6.03 -18.72 4.15
C LEU A 226 6.34 -20.22 4.26
N SER A 227 7.53 -20.65 3.85
CA SER A 227 7.95 -22.06 3.94
C SER A 227 7.89 -22.56 5.37
N TRP A 228 8.32 -21.72 6.31
CA TRP A 228 8.29 -22.04 7.73
C TRP A 228 6.86 -21.99 8.31
N LEU A 229 6.10 -20.92 8.00
CA LEU A 229 4.74 -20.71 8.49
C LEU A 229 3.80 -21.83 8.03
N LEU A 230 3.93 -22.25 6.78
CA LEU A 230 3.04 -23.19 6.10
C LEU A 230 3.67 -24.57 5.89
N ALA A 231 4.69 -24.93 6.68
CA ALA A 231 5.42 -26.19 6.54
C ALA A 231 4.54 -27.46 6.55
N ASP A 232 3.40 -27.41 7.26
CA ASP A 232 2.43 -28.50 7.36
C ASP A 232 1.17 -28.28 6.50
N ALA A 233 1.11 -27.21 5.71
CA ALA A 233 0.00 -26.96 4.79
C ALA A 233 0.12 -27.85 3.55
N PRO A 234 -0.99 -28.09 2.82
CA PRO A 234 -0.92 -28.76 1.52
C PRO A 234 0.08 -28.04 0.60
N PRO A 235 1.03 -28.76 -0.05
CA PRO A 235 2.10 -28.13 -0.85
C PRO A 235 1.59 -27.17 -1.92
N GLY A 236 0.40 -27.43 -2.47
CA GLY A 236 -0.21 -26.55 -3.47
C GLY A 236 -0.54 -25.14 -2.96
N VAL A 237 -0.76 -24.94 -1.66
CA VAL A 237 -0.96 -23.60 -1.08
C VAL A 237 0.36 -22.83 -1.06
N LEU A 238 1.41 -23.45 -0.50
CA LEU A 238 2.73 -22.84 -0.39
C LEU A 238 3.31 -22.49 -1.76
N VAL A 239 3.25 -23.43 -2.72
CA VAL A 239 3.78 -23.21 -4.08
C VAL A 239 3.08 -22.03 -4.76
N ARG A 240 1.74 -21.93 -4.68
CA ARG A 240 1.00 -20.81 -5.28
C ARG A 240 1.41 -19.46 -4.69
N LEU A 241 1.57 -19.39 -3.37
CA LEU A 241 1.96 -18.15 -2.69
C LEU A 241 3.40 -17.75 -3.02
N GLN A 242 4.33 -18.71 -3.03
CA GLN A 242 5.72 -18.46 -3.40
C GLN A 242 5.84 -17.98 -4.84
N THR A 243 5.16 -18.63 -5.79
CA THR A 243 5.12 -18.18 -7.18
C THR A 243 4.55 -16.77 -7.32
N ALA A 244 3.51 -16.43 -6.56
CA ALA A 244 2.93 -15.10 -6.59
C ALA A 244 3.90 -14.04 -6.02
N ILE A 245 4.56 -14.32 -4.90
CA ILE A 245 5.57 -13.42 -4.31
C ILE A 245 6.77 -13.24 -5.23
N GLU A 246 7.31 -14.32 -5.80
CA GLU A 246 8.43 -14.23 -6.75
C GLU A 246 8.07 -13.37 -7.98
N ALA A 247 6.84 -13.46 -8.47
CA ALA A 247 6.35 -12.61 -9.56
C ALA A 247 6.23 -11.14 -9.15
N ILE A 248 5.76 -10.87 -7.93
CA ILE A 248 5.69 -9.51 -7.37
C ILE A 248 7.11 -8.95 -7.21
N ASP A 249 8.03 -9.68 -6.59
CA ASP A 249 9.42 -9.27 -6.38
C ASP A 249 10.13 -8.97 -7.70
N ALA A 250 9.96 -9.84 -8.71
CA ALA A 250 10.50 -9.60 -10.05
C ALA A 250 9.94 -8.30 -10.67
N THR A 251 8.66 -8.01 -10.44
CA THR A 251 8.01 -6.78 -10.92
C THR A 251 8.51 -5.54 -10.17
N LEU A 252 8.81 -5.63 -8.87
CA LEU A 252 9.40 -4.54 -8.09
C LEU A 252 10.84 -4.23 -8.51
N VAL A 253 11.63 -5.27 -8.82
CA VAL A 253 12.96 -5.11 -9.42
C VAL A 253 12.85 -4.42 -10.78
N ALA A 254 11.87 -4.81 -11.61
CA ALA A 254 11.62 -4.18 -12.89
C ALA A 254 11.22 -2.71 -12.75
N LYS A 255 10.36 -2.38 -11.79
CA LYS A 255 9.97 -1.01 -11.44
C LYS A 255 11.19 -0.16 -11.07
N THR A 256 12.01 -0.65 -10.14
CA THR A 256 13.23 0.04 -9.71
C THR A 256 14.19 0.29 -10.89
N ARG A 257 14.32 -0.68 -11.81
CA ARG A 257 15.14 -0.51 -13.01
C ARG A 257 14.55 0.54 -13.96
N ALA A 258 13.23 0.56 -14.16
CA ALA A 258 12.57 1.56 -14.99
C ALA A 258 12.77 2.98 -14.43
N GLU A 259 12.59 3.16 -13.12
CA GLU A 259 12.81 4.44 -12.44
C GLU A 259 14.26 4.92 -12.58
N ARG A 260 15.25 4.02 -12.51
CA ARG A 260 16.66 4.36 -12.76
C ARG A 260 16.91 4.83 -14.20
N LEU A 261 16.23 4.24 -15.19
CA LEU A 261 16.31 4.70 -16.58
C LEU A 261 15.65 6.08 -16.74
N GLU A 262 14.53 6.32 -16.06
CA GLU A 262 13.82 7.61 -16.04
C GLU A 262 14.60 8.73 -15.35
N ALA A 263 15.36 8.40 -14.31
CA ALA A 263 16.23 9.35 -13.62
C ALA A 263 17.51 9.71 -14.41
N LYS A 264 17.81 9.00 -15.50
CA LYS A 264 18.98 9.27 -16.35
C LYS A 264 18.77 10.56 -17.13
N ASN A 265 19.67 11.53 -16.96
CA ASN A 265 19.62 12.83 -17.64
C ASN A 265 20.11 12.79 -19.11
N ASP A 266 20.82 11.73 -19.51
CA ASP A 266 21.34 11.58 -20.87
C ASP A 266 20.28 11.04 -21.85
N PRO A 267 20.40 11.33 -23.15
CA PRO A 267 19.53 10.74 -24.17
C PRO A 267 19.55 9.21 -24.11
N TRP A 268 18.37 8.60 -24.19
CA TRP A 268 18.23 7.16 -24.17
C TRP A 268 18.71 6.53 -25.48
N THR A 269 19.38 5.38 -25.36
CA THR A 269 19.72 4.53 -26.51
C THR A 269 18.48 3.76 -27.00
N ALA A 270 18.55 3.22 -28.22
CA ALA A 270 17.47 2.39 -28.75
C ALA A 270 17.22 1.12 -27.90
N GLU A 271 18.27 0.55 -27.33
CA GLU A 271 18.17 -0.61 -26.43
C GLU A 271 17.45 -0.23 -25.12
N GLU A 272 17.78 0.93 -24.54
CA GLU A 272 17.13 1.42 -23.32
C GLU A 272 15.64 1.74 -23.53
N ILE A 273 15.25 2.22 -24.71
CA ILE A 273 13.83 2.43 -25.05
C ILE A 273 13.06 1.09 -25.06
N VAL A 274 13.64 0.04 -25.65
CA VAL A 274 13.04 -1.31 -25.69
C VAL A 274 13.01 -1.93 -24.29
N GLU A 275 14.09 -1.77 -23.52
CA GLU A 275 14.18 -2.20 -22.13
C GLU A 275 13.08 -1.53 -21.29
N HIS A 276 12.98 -0.20 -21.31
CA HIS A 276 11.96 0.56 -20.58
C HIS A 276 10.54 0.15 -20.97
N SER A 277 10.27 -0.06 -22.26
CA SER A 277 8.96 -0.54 -22.73
C SER A 277 8.60 -1.92 -22.16
N THR A 278 9.59 -2.82 -22.09
CA THR A 278 9.42 -4.16 -21.52
C THR A 278 9.17 -4.08 -20.01
N LEU A 279 9.96 -3.29 -19.30
CA LEU A 279 9.83 -3.09 -17.85
C LEU A 279 8.49 -2.45 -17.50
N SER A 280 8.06 -1.43 -18.25
CA SER A 280 6.75 -0.78 -18.07
C SER A 280 5.61 -1.78 -18.20
N GLY A 281 5.65 -2.66 -19.21
CA GLY A 281 4.66 -3.72 -19.38
C GLY A 281 4.62 -4.72 -18.22
N GLN A 282 5.75 -4.98 -17.56
CA GLN A 282 5.79 -5.80 -16.34
C GLN A 282 5.16 -5.06 -15.15
N VAL A 283 5.50 -3.78 -14.97
CA VAL A 283 4.98 -2.93 -13.87
C VAL A 283 3.47 -2.72 -13.98
N ASP A 284 2.94 -2.58 -15.19
CA ASP A 284 1.49 -2.47 -15.44
C ASP A 284 0.70 -3.69 -14.92
N GLY A 285 1.35 -4.86 -14.83
CA GLY A 285 0.77 -6.10 -14.31
C GLY A 285 0.72 -6.21 -12.78
N LEU A 286 1.42 -5.33 -12.04
CA LEU A 286 1.60 -5.45 -10.59
C LEU A 286 0.28 -5.54 -9.82
N THR A 287 -0.69 -4.69 -10.16
CA THR A 287 -1.99 -4.64 -9.49
C THR A 287 -2.73 -5.98 -9.62
N ARG A 288 -2.59 -6.68 -10.76
CA ARG A 288 -3.19 -8.00 -10.96
C ARG A 288 -2.45 -9.10 -10.21
N LEU A 289 -1.12 -9.04 -10.16
CA LEU A 289 -0.31 -9.96 -9.37
C LEU A 289 -0.64 -9.89 -7.87
N LEU A 290 -0.85 -8.68 -7.33
CA LEU A 290 -1.29 -8.50 -5.94
C LEU A 290 -2.69 -9.11 -5.71
N ALA A 291 -3.60 -8.99 -6.67
CA ALA A 291 -4.94 -9.58 -6.57
C ALA A 291 -4.88 -11.11 -6.60
N ASP A 292 -4.04 -11.68 -7.48
CA ASP A 292 -3.81 -13.13 -7.56
C ASP A 292 -3.18 -13.65 -6.26
N TYR A 293 -2.23 -12.90 -5.67
CA TYR A 293 -1.67 -13.19 -4.35
C TYR A 293 -2.74 -13.16 -3.26
N ALA A 294 -3.53 -12.08 -3.17
CA ALA A 294 -4.56 -11.89 -2.16
C ALA A 294 -5.58 -13.04 -2.21
N GLN A 295 -6.02 -13.41 -3.42
CA GLN A 295 -6.90 -14.54 -3.65
C GLN A 295 -6.28 -15.87 -3.20
N ALA A 296 -5.00 -16.10 -3.53
CA ALA A 296 -4.28 -17.31 -3.11
C ALA A 296 -4.11 -17.39 -1.60
N ALA A 297 -3.82 -16.26 -0.94
CA ALA A 297 -3.66 -16.16 0.51
C ALA A 297 -4.99 -16.41 1.22
N ALA A 298 -6.07 -15.75 0.80
CA ALA A 298 -7.41 -15.95 1.33
C ALA A 298 -7.87 -17.42 1.18
N ALA A 299 -7.63 -18.04 0.02
CA ALA A 299 -7.94 -19.46 -0.20
C ALA A 299 -7.06 -20.42 0.63
N GLY A 300 -5.88 -19.95 1.09
CA GLY A 300 -4.98 -20.70 1.95
C GLY A 300 -5.39 -20.71 3.43
N VAL A 301 -6.20 -19.74 3.88
CA VAL A 301 -6.60 -19.57 5.29
C VAL A 301 -7.22 -20.84 5.89
N PRO A 302 -8.19 -21.53 5.26
CA PRO A 302 -8.77 -22.74 5.83
C PRO A 302 -7.75 -23.87 6.04
N ALA A 303 -6.81 -24.03 5.10
CA ALA A 303 -5.75 -25.02 5.21
C ALA A 303 -4.78 -24.67 6.35
N ALA A 304 -4.47 -23.39 6.54
CA ALA A 304 -3.62 -22.93 7.63
C ALA A 304 -4.25 -23.20 9.01
N ARG A 305 -5.56 -22.97 9.16
CA ARG A 305 -6.30 -23.28 10.40
C ARG A 305 -6.31 -24.77 10.74
N ALA A 306 -6.31 -25.65 9.73
CA ALA A 306 -6.34 -27.09 9.89
C ALA A 306 -4.98 -27.70 10.29
N MET A 307 -3.89 -26.91 10.26
CA MET A 307 -2.55 -27.40 10.60
C MET A 307 -2.42 -27.83 12.07
N PRO A 308 -1.56 -28.81 12.38
CA PRO A 308 -1.25 -29.20 13.76
C PRO A 308 -0.60 -28.04 14.54
N HIS A 309 -0.85 -27.99 15.86
CA HIS A 309 -0.30 -26.96 16.72
C HIS A 309 1.23 -27.08 16.80
N ARG A 310 1.94 -26.04 16.38
CA ARG A 310 3.35 -25.82 16.70
C ARG A 310 3.48 -24.42 17.29
N ASP A 311 4.34 -24.26 18.30
CA ASP A 311 4.70 -22.92 18.79
C ASP A 311 5.44 -22.19 17.67
N ARG A 312 4.68 -21.41 16.90
CA ARG A 312 5.14 -20.62 15.76
C ARG A 312 5.11 -19.11 16.03
N ARG A 313 5.02 -18.73 17.31
CA ARG A 313 4.70 -17.36 17.71
C ARG A 313 5.81 -16.36 17.37
N GLU A 314 7.07 -16.76 17.52
CA GLU A 314 8.22 -15.88 17.27
C GLU A 314 8.34 -15.52 15.79
N ALA A 315 8.29 -16.49 14.87
CA ALA A 315 8.31 -16.16 13.44
C ALA A 315 6.98 -15.62 12.88
N ALA A 316 5.87 -15.71 13.63
CA ALA A 316 4.65 -14.96 13.31
C ALA A 316 4.80 -13.46 13.60
N ILE A 317 5.42 -13.16 14.75
CA ILE A 317 5.76 -11.79 15.14
C ILE A 317 6.77 -11.24 14.14
N ASP A 318 7.81 -11.99 13.79
CA ASP A 318 8.75 -11.55 12.76
C ASP A 318 8.05 -11.35 11.43
N ALA A 319 7.19 -12.28 10.96
CA ALA A 319 6.50 -12.13 9.68
C ALA A 319 5.52 -10.93 9.64
N LEU A 320 4.84 -10.60 10.74
CA LEU A 320 3.92 -9.45 10.83
C LEU A 320 4.63 -8.13 11.11
N ASN A 321 5.78 -8.18 11.80
CA ASN A 321 6.60 -7.04 12.17
C ASN A 321 7.89 -6.99 11.35
N SER A 322 7.90 -7.56 10.13
CA SER A 322 9.06 -7.59 9.21
C SER A 322 9.36 -6.21 8.64
N GLU A 323 9.47 -5.21 9.49
CA GLU A 323 10.34 -4.08 9.29
C GLU A 323 11.08 -3.85 10.60
N HIS A 324 12.41 -3.92 10.55
CA HIS A 324 13.29 -3.02 11.29
C HIS A 324 14.76 -3.04 10.83
N CYS A 325 15.15 -3.77 9.77
CA CYS A 325 16.54 -3.71 9.29
C CYS A 325 16.65 -3.89 7.76
N HIS A 326 16.99 -2.80 7.08
CA HIS A 326 17.84 -2.73 5.89
C HIS A 326 17.87 -3.96 4.98
N ARG A 327 17.06 -3.98 3.92
CA ARG A 327 17.35 -4.77 2.72
C ARG A 327 17.17 -3.94 1.46
N LEU A 328 18.03 -2.93 1.32
CA LEU A 328 18.68 -2.72 0.03
C LEU A 328 20.02 -3.47 0.12
N PRO A 329 20.37 -4.34 -0.84
CA PRO A 329 21.74 -4.83 -0.92
C PRO A 329 22.66 -3.61 -1.11
N ALA A 330 23.60 -3.40 -0.19
CA ALA A 330 24.67 -2.41 -0.30
C ALA A 330 25.71 -2.78 -1.40
N SER A 331 25.29 -3.48 -2.44
CA SER A 331 26.10 -3.85 -3.59
C SER A 331 25.42 -3.30 -4.84
N ASP A 332 25.69 -2.02 -5.11
CA ASP A 332 25.92 -1.45 -6.45
C ASP A 332 26.18 0.08 -6.36
N ILE A 333 26.90 0.51 -5.32
CA ILE A 333 27.64 1.79 -5.31
C ILE A 333 29.14 1.45 -5.41
N ALA A 334 29.52 0.77 -6.48
CA ALA A 334 30.88 0.65 -6.98
C ALA A 334 30.84 -0.05 -8.34
N GLY A 335 30.73 0.74 -9.42
CA GLY A 335 30.75 0.26 -10.79
C GLY A 335 30.23 1.31 -11.75
#